data_AF-A0A7R9IGT1-F1
#
_entry.id   AF-A0A7R9IGT1-F1
#
_cell.length_a   1.000
_cell.length_b   1.000
_cell.length_c   1.000
_cell.angle_alpha   90.00
_cell.angle_beta   90.00
_cell.angle_gamma   90.00
#
_symmetry.space_group_name_H-M   'P 1'
#
loop_
_entity.id
_entity.type
_entity.pdbx_description
1 polymer ?
#
loop_
_entity_poly.entity_id
_entity_poly.type
_entity_poly.pdbx_seq_one_letter_code
_entity_poly.pdbx_strand_id
1 'polypeptide(L)'
;MASPGYYGYQHLPSTQQEHYAYPAYKFDYAVHDPYTGDIKNQWESRDGDVVKGSYSLVEADGTLRTVDYTADKHNGFNAIVKKSGHAHHPQQATHYGHGAY
;
A
#
# COMPACT_ATOMS: atom_id res chain seq x y z
N MET A 1 71.16 0.48 -3.99
CA MET A 1 70.14 -0.06 -3.06
C MET A 1 69.14 1.05 -2.74
N ALA A 2 67.94 1.00 -3.33
CA ALA A 2 66.86 1.93 -3.05
C ALA A 2 65.92 1.32 -1.99
N SER A 3 65.67 2.04 -0.91
CA SER A 3 64.72 1.65 0.15
C SER A 3 63.28 1.77 -0.35
N PRO A 4 62.38 0.80 -0.08
CA PRO A 4 60.97 0.93 -0.43
C PRO A 4 60.30 1.95 0.51
N GLY A 5 59.76 3.03 -0.08
CA GLY A 5 58.95 4.00 0.65
C GLY A 5 57.57 3.41 0.99
N TYR A 6 57.24 3.42 2.27
CA TYR A 6 55.91 3.11 2.79
C TYR A 6 54.88 4.14 2.31
N TYR A 7 53.85 3.70 1.60
CA TYR A 7 52.68 4.53 1.30
C TYR A 7 51.78 4.61 2.53
N GLY A 8 51.83 5.72 3.25
CA GLY A 8 50.85 6.07 4.27
C GLY A 8 49.66 6.78 3.63
N TYR A 9 48.49 6.13 3.59
CA TYR A 9 47.24 6.81 3.32
C TYR A 9 46.81 7.57 4.58
N GLN A 10 46.86 8.90 4.50
CA GLN A 10 46.26 9.78 5.50
C GLN A 10 44.74 9.54 5.48
N HIS A 11 44.18 8.90 6.51
CA HIS A 11 42.74 8.87 6.73
C HIS A 11 42.28 10.31 7.03
N LEU A 12 41.73 10.97 6.02
CA LEU A 12 40.90 12.16 6.22
C LEU A 12 39.57 11.67 6.81
N PRO A 13 39.09 12.27 7.91
CA PRO A 13 37.76 11.94 8.40
C PRO A 13 36.76 12.44 7.36
N SER A 14 36.11 11.52 6.66
CA SER A 14 34.92 11.84 5.90
C SER A 14 33.85 12.23 6.92
N THR A 15 33.63 13.54 7.10
CA THR A 15 32.38 14.02 7.68
C THR A 15 31.28 13.64 6.69
N GLN A 16 30.75 12.43 6.81
CA GLN A 16 29.47 12.07 6.24
C GLN A 16 28.44 12.94 6.94
N GLN A 17 28.19 14.10 6.36
CA GLN A 17 27.08 14.95 6.75
C GLN A 17 25.83 14.17 6.35
N GLU A 18 25.31 13.35 7.27
CA GLU A 18 24.10 12.56 7.04
C GLU A 18 22.97 13.53 6.70
N HIS A 19 22.63 13.59 5.42
CA HIS A 19 21.54 14.39 4.90
C HIS A 19 20.22 13.69 5.27
N TYR A 20 19.80 13.83 6.53
CA TYR A 20 18.47 13.41 6.97
C TYR A 20 17.44 14.37 6.35
N ALA A 21 16.99 14.04 5.14
CA ALA A 21 15.86 14.74 4.52
C ALA A 21 14.57 14.38 5.26
N TYR A 22 13.74 15.37 5.54
CA TYR A 22 12.41 15.16 6.10
C TYR A 22 11.56 14.33 5.12
N PRO A 23 11.12 13.11 5.48
CA PRO A 23 10.42 12.25 4.54
C PRO A 23 8.99 12.75 4.33
N ALA A 24 8.70 13.23 3.11
CA ALA A 24 7.36 13.66 2.72
C ALA A 24 7.09 13.29 1.27
N TYR A 25 5.88 12.79 1.01
CA TYR A 25 5.39 12.52 -0.34
C TYR A 25 3.87 12.58 -0.38
N LYS A 26 3.34 12.72 -1.59
CA LYS A 26 1.91 12.57 -1.89
C LYS A 26 1.78 11.87 -3.23
N PHE A 27 0.85 10.92 -3.32
CA PHE A 27 0.47 10.32 -4.58
C PHE A 27 -1.02 9.97 -4.58
N ASP A 28 -1.57 9.86 -5.77
CA ASP A 28 -2.90 9.36 -6.03
C ASP A 28 -2.94 8.66 -7.39
N TYR A 29 -3.84 7.70 -7.52
CA TYR A 29 -4.15 7.07 -8.79
C TYR A 29 -5.59 6.56 -8.81
N ALA A 30 -6.13 6.40 -10.01
CA ALA A 30 -7.43 5.82 -10.24
C ALA A 30 -7.42 4.90 -11.46
N VAL A 31 -8.23 3.85 -11.39
CA VAL A 31 -8.56 2.96 -12.51
C VAL A 31 -10.06 3.02 -12.71
N HIS A 32 -10.48 3.24 -13.95
CA HIS A 32 -11.90 3.20 -14.32
C HIS A 32 -12.02 2.49 -15.67
N ASP A 33 -12.09 1.16 -15.62
CA ASP A 33 -12.29 0.31 -16.78
C ASP A 33 -13.69 -0.34 -16.73
N PRO A 34 -14.67 0.21 -17.48
CA PRO A 34 -16.02 -0.33 -17.51
C PRO A 34 -16.11 -1.68 -18.23
N TYR A 35 -15.12 -2.07 -19.03
CA TYR A 35 -15.14 -3.35 -19.75
C TYR A 35 -14.77 -4.52 -18.86
N THR A 36 -13.77 -4.34 -18.00
CA THR A 36 -13.37 -5.36 -17.00
C THR A 36 -14.12 -5.22 -15.68
N GLY A 37 -14.75 -4.06 -15.43
CA GLY A 37 -15.35 -3.71 -14.15
C GLY A 37 -14.33 -3.24 -13.10
N ASP A 38 -13.07 -3.02 -13.50
CA ASP A 38 -12.04 -2.53 -12.59
C ASP A 38 -12.23 -1.03 -12.30
N ILE A 39 -12.83 -0.74 -11.15
CA ILE A 39 -13.03 0.63 -10.65
C ILE A 39 -12.35 0.73 -9.29
N LYS A 40 -11.24 1.48 -9.23
CA LYS A 40 -10.40 1.65 -8.04
C LYS A 40 -9.91 3.08 -7.91
N ASN A 41 -9.77 3.55 -6.68
CA ASN A 41 -9.10 4.82 -6.39
C ASN A 41 -8.15 4.61 -5.20
N GLN A 42 -7.02 5.29 -5.19
CA GLN A 42 -6.14 5.33 -4.03
C GLN A 42 -5.46 6.69 -3.92
N TRP A 43 -5.24 7.14 -2.69
CA TRP A 43 -4.31 8.22 -2.38
C TRP A 43 -3.56 7.92 -1.09
N GLU A 44 -2.36 8.46 -0.98
CA GLU A 44 -1.55 8.44 0.24
C GLU A 44 -0.72 9.72 0.37
N SER A 45 -0.60 10.21 1.59
CA SER A 45 0.29 11.30 1.96
C SER A 45 1.13 10.86 3.15
N ARG A 46 2.43 11.10 3.06
CA ARG A 46 3.36 11.01 4.18
C ARG A 46 3.87 12.38 4.57
N ASP A 47 3.88 12.61 5.86
CA ASP A 47 4.42 13.80 6.50
C ASP A 47 5.25 13.35 7.72
N GLY A 48 6.57 13.24 7.54
CA GLY A 48 7.47 12.75 8.58
C GLY A 48 7.19 11.28 8.92
N ASP A 49 6.78 11.05 10.16
CA ASP A 49 6.43 9.72 10.68
C ASP A 49 4.94 9.38 10.53
N VAL A 50 4.13 10.28 9.97
CA VAL A 50 2.69 10.09 9.81
C VAL A 50 2.36 9.78 8.35
N VAL A 51 1.66 8.67 8.13
CA VAL A 51 1.06 8.31 6.83
C VAL A 51 -0.45 8.35 6.96
N LYS A 52 -1.13 8.90 5.95
CA LYS A 52 -2.58 8.85 5.82
C LYS A 52 -2.95 8.51 4.38
N GLY A 53 -3.99 7.74 4.20
CA GLY A 53 -4.49 7.48 2.86
C GLY A 53 -5.86 6.82 2.86
N SER A 54 -6.34 6.57 1.66
CA SER A 54 -7.55 5.78 1.45
C SER A 54 -7.41 4.98 0.16
N TYR A 55 -8.01 3.80 0.11
CA TYR A 55 -8.25 3.10 -1.15
C TYR A 55 -9.71 2.67 -1.25
N SER A 56 -10.24 2.63 -2.47
CA SER A 56 -11.55 2.07 -2.76
C SER A 56 -11.49 1.13 -3.97
N LEU A 57 -12.29 0.07 -3.94
CA LEU A 57 -12.46 -0.85 -5.05
C LEU A 57 -13.86 -1.45 -5.09
N VAL A 58 -14.40 -1.63 -6.29
CA VAL A 58 -15.61 -2.44 -6.51
C VAL A 58 -15.22 -3.92 -6.41
N GLU A 59 -15.83 -4.63 -5.47
CA GLU A 59 -15.64 -6.06 -5.24
C GLU A 59 -16.41 -6.89 -6.28
N ALA A 60 -16.05 -8.17 -6.41
CA ALA A 60 -16.68 -9.09 -7.36
C ALA A 60 -18.20 -9.30 -7.12
N ASP A 61 -18.68 -9.09 -5.89
CA ASP A 61 -20.10 -9.16 -5.53
C ASP A 61 -20.86 -7.85 -5.83
N GLY A 62 -20.20 -6.86 -6.44
CA GLY A 62 -20.75 -5.54 -6.78
C GLY A 62 -20.72 -4.53 -5.64
N THR A 63 -20.21 -4.88 -4.46
CA THR A 63 -20.09 -3.94 -3.34
C THR A 63 -18.87 -3.03 -3.47
N LEU A 64 -18.92 -1.84 -2.89
CA LEU A 64 -17.78 -0.95 -2.78
C LEU A 64 -17.11 -1.16 -1.43
N ARG A 65 -15.82 -1.54 -1.44
CA ARG A 65 -14.98 -1.49 -0.24
C ARG A 65 -14.18 -0.19 -0.25
N THR A 66 -14.22 0.55 0.84
CA THR A 66 -13.37 1.70 1.11
C THR A 66 -12.58 1.46 2.38
N VAL A 67 -11.29 1.74 2.37
CA VAL A 67 -10.43 1.63 3.54
C VAL A 67 -9.72 2.95 3.75
N ASP A 68 -10.07 3.62 4.85
CA ASP A 68 -9.37 4.83 5.31
C ASP A 68 -8.31 4.40 6.32
N TYR A 69 -7.05 4.78 6.13
CA TYR A 69 -5.94 4.33 6.97
C TYR A 69 -5.03 5.45 7.45
N THR A 70 -4.41 5.23 8.61
CA THR A 70 -3.37 6.07 9.20
C THR A 70 -2.26 5.20 9.77
N ALA A 71 -1.02 5.66 9.72
CA ALA A 71 0.08 5.02 10.43
C ALA A 71 0.99 6.06 11.09
N ASP A 72 1.42 5.79 12.32
CA ASP A 72 2.43 6.58 13.02
C ASP A 72 3.23 5.73 14.02
N LYS A 73 4.29 6.32 14.60
CA LYS A 73 5.21 5.63 15.54
C LYS A 73 4.55 5.21 16.85
N HIS A 74 3.49 5.90 17.29
CA HIS A 74 2.85 5.69 18.59
C HIS A 74 1.68 4.71 18.51
N ASN A 75 0.84 4.84 17.50
CA ASN A 75 -0.39 4.06 17.32
C ASN A 75 -0.20 2.88 16.36
N GLY A 76 0.90 2.83 15.61
CA GLY A 76 1.09 1.87 14.54
C GLY A 76 0.09 2.12 13.40
N PHE A 77 -0.21 1.07 12.64
CA PHE A 77 -1.20 1.12 11.55
C PHE A 77 -2.62 0.96 12.10
N ASN A 78 -3.52 1.85 11.66
CA ASN A 78 -4.95 1.78 11.93
C ASN A 78 -5.72 1.93 10.61
N ALA A 79 -6.79 1.15 10.45
CA ALA A 79 -7.64 1.21 9.27
C ALA A 79 -9.12 1.08 9.64
N ILE A 80 -9.96 1.86 8.97
CA ILE A 80 -11.41 1.78 9.03
C ILE A 80 -11.88 1.24 7.68
N VAL A 81 -12.41 0.02 7.69
CA VAL A 81 -12.96 -0.64 6.50
C VAL A 81 -14.46 -0.41 6.44
N LYS A 82 -14.94 0.16 5.34
CA LYS A 82 -16.37 0.35 5.04
C LYS A 82 -16.72 -0.47 3.82
N LYS A 83 -17.87 -1.14 3.88
CA LYS A 83 -18.47 -1.85 2.75
C LYS A 83 -19.86 -1.26 2.50
N SER A 84 -20.14 -0.88 1.26
CA SER A 84 -21.44 -0.33 0.85
C SER A 84 -21.95 -1.00 -0.43
N GLY A 85 -23.25 -0.90 -0.69
CA GLY A 85 -23.91 -1.58 -1.81
C GLY A 85 -24.54 -2.92 -1.44
N HIS A 86 -25.09 -3.61 -2.44
CA HIS A 86 -25.77 -4.90 -2.28
C HIS A 86 -24.88 -6.01 -2.82
N ALA A 87 -24.55 -6.99 -1.98
CA ALA A 87 -23.75 -8.13 -2.38
C ALA A 87 -24.59 -9.13 -3.20
N HIS A 88 -24.26 -9.31 -4.47
CA HIS A 88 -24.82 -10.36 -5.30
C HIS A 88 -24.03 -11.65 -5.05
N HIS A 89 -24.58 -12.53 -4.21
CA HIS A 89 -24.03 -13.86 -3.98
C HIS A 89 -24.89 -14.89 -4.74
N PRO A 90 -24.28 -15.87 -5.42
CA PRO A 90 -25.05 -16.95 -6.00
C PRO A 90 -25.75 -17.72 -4.89
N GLN A 91 -27.08 -17.80 -4.95
CA GLN A 91 -27.82 -18.75 -4.12
C GLN A 91 -27.37 -20.15 -4.54
N GLN A 92 -26.84 -20.94 -3.60
CA GLN A 92 -26.57 -22.35 -3.86
C GLN A 92 -27.92 -23.01 -4.17
N ALA A 93 -28.19 -23.26 -5.44
CA ALA A 93 -29.28 -24.14 -5.83
C ALA A 93 -28.90 -25.54 -5.34
N THR A 94 -29.45 -25.95 -4.19
CA THR A 94 -29.43 -27.35 -3.75
C THR A 94 -30.14 -28.19 -4.80
N HIS A 95 -29.39 -28.69 -5.78
CA HIS A 95 -29.87 -29.69 -6.72
C HIS A 95 -29.91 -31.03 -5.98
N TYR A 96 -31.04 -31.30 -5.31
CA TYR A 96 -31.37 -32.66 -4.89
C TYR A 96 -31.67 -33.48 -6.14
N GLY A 97 -30.62 -34.14 -6.64
CA GLY A 97 -30.73 -35.15 -7.68
C GLY A 97 -31.69 -36.25 -7.23
N HIS A 98 -32.81 -36.35 -7.93
CA HIS A 98 -33.78 -37.43 -7.84
C HIS A 98 -33.12 -38.70 -8.40
N GLY A 99 -32.40 -39.45 -7.55
CA GLY A 99 -31.84 -40.75 -7.89
C GLY A 99 -32.81 -41.86 -7.48
N ALA A 100 -33.62 -42.33 -8.44
CA ALA A 100 -34.39 -43.56 -8.32
C ALA A 100 -34.10 -44.42 -9.55
N TYR A 101 -33.25 -45.45 -9.37
CA TYR A 101 -33.23 -46.70 -10.14
C TYR A 101 -32.71 -47.81 -9.22
#